data_AF-A0A8C5GEL4-F1
#
_entry.id   AF-A0A8C5GEL4-F1
#
_cell.length_a   1.000
_cell.length_b   1.000
_cell.length_c   1.000
_cell.angle_alpha   90.00
_cell.angle_beta   90.00
_cell.angle_gamma   90.00
#
_symmetry.space_group_name_H-M   'P 1'
#
loop_
_entity.id
_entity.type
_entity.pdbx_description
1 polymer ?
#
loop_
_entity_poly.entity_id
_entity_poly.type
_entity_poly.pdbx_seq_one_letter_code
_entity_poly.pdbx_strand_id
1 'polypeptide(L)'
;MKNTKSYKLLLHKKGFGGSDDELVVNPKVFPQVSLGDIIEIAHPTDEYSPLLLQVKSLKDDLQKEMISVDQTVAQVFKLRAYQDVIVNIVNPEEVTLDLVELTFKDQYIGRGDMWRLKKSLVGLTCNYAFHEIRNLGDVCPSCRAQASELWVKEEKVTCGYISEDTRVVFRSTSAMVYIFIQMSCEMWDFDFYGDLYFEKAVNGFLCDLFTKWKEKNCSHEVTVVLFSRTYYNAKTIEEFPEHLRGYIRRDHEERFYEDFYRVVAQNERRDEWMSLLVTIKKLFIQYPVLVRLKEARTPRLHKETTWRPLICPSMVSFNTEVVIFNTSLTVTQAGRDAQCDQSPASSSQICRKKRSGHI
;
A
#
# COMPACT_ATOMS: atom_id res chain seq x y z
N MET A 1 -37.28 16.64 16.91
CA MET A 1 -38.30 15.80 16.27
C MET A 1 -38.00 15.78 14.77
N LYS A 2 -37.42 14.70 14.22
CA LYS A 2 -37.19 14.56 12.77
C LYS A 2 -38.56 14.46 12.10
N ASN A 3 -38.84 15.33 11.14
CA ASN A 3 -40.11 15.37 10.41
C ASN A 3 -40.11 14.19 9.42
N THR A 4 -40.74 13.07 9.77
CA THR A 4 -40.72 11.83 8.97
C THR A 4 -41.67 11.94 7.77
N LYS A 5 -41.31 12.77 6.78
CA LYS A 5 -41.93 12.71 5.46
C LYS A 5 -41.23 11.64 4.62
N SER A 6 -42.02 10.67 4.14
CA SER A 6 -41.57 9.65 3.21
C SER A 6 -41.69 10.16 1.78
N TYR A 7 -40.66 9.92 0.96
CA TYR A 7 -40.59 10.28 -0.45
C TYR A 7 -40.29 9.05 -1.30
N LYS A 8 -40.69 9.06 -2.57
CA LYS A 8 -40.37 7.96 -3.48
C LYS A 8 -39.02 8.17 -4.14
N LEU A 9 -38.19 7.13 -4.14
CA LEU A 9 -36.88 7.16 -4.80
C LEU A 9 -37.00 6.84 -6.29
N LEU A 10 -36.49 7.72 -7.15
CA LEU A 10 -36.25 7.45 -8.56
C LEU A 10 -34.76 7.15 -8.78
N LEU A 11 -34.46 6.12 -9.58
CA LEU A 11 -33.07 5.82 -9.97
C LEU A 11 -32.82 6.33 -11.38
N HIS A 12 -31.84 7.20 -11.54
CA HIS A 12 -31.41 7.68 -12.85
C HIS A 12 -30.06 7.11 -13.25
N LYS A 13 -29.80 7.08 -14.56
CA LYS A 13 -28.49 6.71 -15.13
C LYS A 13 -27.70 7.98 -15.44
N LYS A 14 -26.37 7.86 -15.49
CA LYS A 14 -25.49 8.93 -15.98
C LYS A 14 -25.99 9.51 -17.31
N GLY A 15 -25.95 10.83 -17.45
CA GLY A 15 -26.55 11.58 -18.56
C GLY A 15 -28.03 11.96 -18.40
N PHE A 16 -28.67 11.69 -17.26
CA PHE A 16 -30.07 12.06 -17.02
C PHE A 16 -30.26 13.59 -16.92
N GLY A 17 -30.95 14.16 -17.91
CA GLY A 17 -31.20 15.60 -18.00
C GLY A 17 -29.96 16.44 -18.34
N GLY A 18 -28.96 15.87 -19.01
CA GLY A 18 -27.78 16.61 -19.51
C GLY A 18 -26.68 16.88 -18.48
N SER A 19 -26.78 16.33 -17.27
CA SER A 19 -25.74 16.42 -16.24
C SER A 19 -25.46 15.04 -15.61
N ASP A 20 -24.22 14.83 -15.18
CA ASP A 20 -23.76 13.61 -14.48
C ASP A 20 -23.88 13.79 -12.96
N ASP A 21 -24.96 14.43 -12.50
CA ASP A 21 -25.17 14.71 -11.08
C ASP A 21 -25.66 13.46 -10.33
N GLU A 22 -25.11 13.23 -9.14
CA GLU A 22 -25.46 12.10 -8.28
C GLU A 22 -26.84 12.25 -7.64
N LEU A 23 -27.30 13.49 -7.44
CA LEU A 23 -28.57 13.84 -6.82
C LEU A 23 -29.28 14.93 -7.62
N VAL A 24 -30.55 14.69 -7.95
CA VAL A 24 -31.42 15.71 -8.53
C VAL A 24 -32.67 15.84 -7.66
N VAL A 25 -32.90 17.06 -7.18
CA VAL A 25 -34.01 17.38 -6.29
C VAL A 25 -34.97 18.34 -6.98
N ASN A 26 -36.27 18.13 -6.76
CA ASN A 26 -37.30 19.07 -7.22
C ASN A 26 -37.49 20.20 -6.19
N PRO A 27 -37.17 21.46 -6.53
CA PRO A 27 -37.29 22.59 -5.60
C PRO A 27 -38.76 22.89 -5.23
N LYS A 28 -39.75 22.47 -6.02
CA LYS A 28 -41.18 22.61 -5.69
C LYS A 28 -41.63 21.68 -4.57
N VAL A 29 -40.93 20.56 -4.39
CA VAL A 29 -41.19 19.57 -3.33
C VAL A 29 -40.37 19.90 -2.07
N PHE A 30 -39.21 20.52 -2.26
CA PHE A 30 -38.28 20.91 -1.21
C PHE A 30 -37.97 22.42 -1.27
N PRO A 31 -38.92 23.30 -0.89
CA PRO A 31 -38.70 24.75 -0.95
C PRO A 31 -37.64 25.24 0.05
N GLN A 32 -37.34 24.44 1.07
CA GLN A 32 -36.29 24.72 2.05
C GLN A 32 -34.88 24.25 1.63
N VAL A 33 -34.73 23.61 0.45
CA VAL A 33 -33.43 23.10 -0.02
C VAL A 33 -32.80 24.09 -0.99
N SER A 34 -31.57 24.47 -0.68
CA SER A 34 -30.71 25.32 -1.50
C SER A 34 -29.56 24.51 -2.11
N LEU A 35 -28.89 25.09 -3.12
CA LEU A 35 -27.70 24.49 -3.71
C LEU A 35 -26.59 24.43 -2.64
N GLY A 36 -25.97 23.26 -2.50
CA GLY A 36 -24.92 23.02 -1.51
C GLY A 36 -25.38 22.38 -0.21
N ASP A 37 -26.70 22.30 0.04
CA ASP A 37 -27.23 21.60 1.21
C ASP A 37 -26.96 20.10 1.16
N ILE A 38 -26.82 19.50 2.34
CA ILE A 38 -26.55 18.08 2.50
C ILE A 38 -27.84 17.38 2.88
N ILE A 39 -28.20 16.37 2.09
CA ILE A 39 -29.40 15.58 2.27
C ILE A 39 -29.01 14.18 2.74
N GLU A 40 -29.60 13.77 3.85
CA GLU A 40 -29.59 12.41 4.37
C GLU A 40 -30.80 11.65 3.82
N ILE A 41 -30.53 10.56 3.09
CA ILE A 41 -31.52 9.63 2.56
C ILE A 41 -31.40 8.34 3.37
N ALA A 42 -32.39 8.08 4.23
CA ALA A 42 -32.43 6.92 5.11
C ALA A 42 -33.54 5.94 4.69
N HIS A 43 -33.30 4.66 4.95
CA HIS A 43 -34.32 3.62 4.78
C HIS A 43 -35.36 3.74 5.91
N PRO A 44 -36.67 3.57 5.62
CA PRO A 44 -37.72 3.72 6.64
C PRO A 44 -37.66 2.69 7.78
N THR A 45 -36.97 1.57 7.56
CA THR A 45 -36.78 0.51 8.57
C THR A 45 -35.45 0.60 9.33
N ASP A 46 -34.61 1.61 9.07
CA ASP A 46 -33.32 1.86 9.76
C ASP A 46 -32.31 0.68 9.74
N GLU A 47 -32.52 -0.32 8.87
CA GLU A 47 -31.65 -1.50 8.75
C GLU A 47 -30.32 -1.22 8.04
N TYR A 48 -30.20 -0.09 7.34
CA TYR A 48 -29.07 0.26 6.49
C TYR A 48 -28.53 1.64 6.82
N SER A 49 -27.22 1.83 6.67
CA SER A 49 -26.57 3.13 6.86
C SER A 49 -27.18 4.18 5.92
N PRO A 50 -27.48 5.39 6.42
CA PRO A 50 -28.04 6.45 5.59
C PRO A 50 -27.06 6.86 4.50
N LEU A 51 -27.59 7.38 3.40
CA LEU A 51 -26.84 7.92 2.28
C LEU A 51 -26.83 9.46 2.38
N LEU A 52 -25.65 10.06 2.33
CA LEU A 52 -25.48 11.51 2.35
C LEU A 52 -25.07 12.00 0.96
N LEU A 53 -25.81 12.97 0.44
CA LEU A 53 -25.54 13.56 -0.87
C LEU A 53 -25.72 15.07 -0.83
N GLN A 54 -24.81 15.78 -1.49
CA GLN A 54 -24.90 17.21 -1.67
C GLN A 54 -25.78 17.58 -2.87
N VAL A 55 -26.62 18.60 -2.70
CA VAL A 55 -27.47 19.11 -3.77
C VAL A 55 -26.65 19.97 -4.74
N LYS A 56 -26.34 19.39 -5.91
CA LYS A 56 -25.60 20.09 -6.99
C LYS A 56 -26.52 20.67 -8.07
N SER A 57 -27.66 20.04 -8.31
CA SER A 57 -28.63 20.48 -9.32
C SER A 57 -30.06 20.38 -8.80
N LEU A 58 -30.83 21.43 -9.08
CA LEU A 58 -32.27 21.51 -8.86
C LEU A 58 -32.97 21.47 -10.23
N LYS A 59 -33.85 20.49 -10.47
CA LYS A 59 -34.61 20.39 -11.73
C LYS A 59 -36.10 20.29 -11.44
N ASP A 60 -36.87 21.07 -12.19
CA ASP A 60 -38.33 21.19 -12.05
C ASP A 60 -39.13 20.07 -12.73
N ASP A 61 -38.47 19.25 -13.55
CA ASP A 61 -39.10 18.24 -14.43
C ASP A 61 -39.48 16.93 -13.72
N LEU A 62 -39.09 16.77 -12.45
CA LEU A 62 -39.41 15.58 -11.67
C LEU A 62 -40.87 15.60 -11.20
N GLN A 63 -41.53 14.43 -11.21
CA GLN A 63 -42.87 14.28 -10.65
C GLN A 63 -42.93 14.73 -9.18
N LYS A 64 -44.10 15.21 -8.74
CA LYS A 64 -44.32 15.61 -7.33
C LYS A 64 -43.98 14.43 -6.41
N GLU A 65 -43.25 14.71 -5.32
CA GLU A 65 -42.86 13.76 -4.24
C GLU A 65 -41.78 12.70 -4.58
N MET A 66 -40.97 12.92 -5.60
CA MET A 66 -39.85 12.03 -5.94
C MET A 66 -38.46 12.68 -5.78
N ILE A 67 -37.47 11.89 -5.36
CA ILE A 67 -36.04 12.25 -5.31
C ILE A 67 -35.25 11.33 -6.25
N SER A 68 -34.34 11.89 -7.05
CA SER A 68 -33.60 11.11 -8.06
C SER A 68 -32.15 10.90 -7.64
N VAL A 69 -31.72 9.65 -7.53
CA VAL A 69 -30.35 9.25 -7.16
C VAL A 69 -29.72 8.41 -8.26
N ASP A 70 -28.42 8.58 -8.49
CA ASP A 70 -27.69 7.78 -9.47
C ASP A 70 -27.75 6.28 -9.14
N GLN A 71 -27.97 5.47 -10.17
CA GLN A 71 -28.14 4.03 -10.05
C GLN A 71 -26.94 3.32 -9.41
N THR A 72 -25.71 3.80 -9.65
CA THR A 72 -24.50 3.16 -9.09
C THR A 72 -24.39 3.40 -7.59
N VAL A 73 -24.71 4.61 -7.13
CA VAL A 73 -24.74 4.97 -5.71
C VAL A 73 -25.86 4.21 -5.00
N ALA A 74 -27.06 4.19 -5.58
CA ALA A 74 -28.20 3.48 -5.01
C ALA A 74 -27.96 1.97 -4.84
N GLN A 75 -27.28 1.32 -5.80
CA GLN A 75 -26.93 -0.10 -5.70
C GLN A 75 -26.02 -0.39 -4.51
N VAL A 76 -25.04 0.47 -4.22
CA VAL A 76 -24.11 0.27 -3.10
C VAL A 76 -24.80 0.41 -1.75
N PHE A 77 -25.73 1.37 -1.64
CA PHE A 77 -26.54 1.59 -0.44
C PHE A 77 -27.80 0.71 -0.40
N LYS A 78 -27.94 -0.27 -1.32
CA LYS A 78 -29.07 -1.21 -1.42
C LYS A 78 -30.45 -0.54 -1.52
N LEU A 79 -30.49 0.66 -2.10
CA LEU A 79 -31.71 1.40 -2.36
C LEU A 79 -32.37 0.89 -3.65
N ARG A 80 -33.69 0.68 -3.61
CA ARG A 80 -34.47 0.21 -4.78
C ARG A 80 -35.32 1.34 -5.37
N ALA A 81 -35.54 1.28 -6.67
CA ALA A 81 -36.44 2.20 -7.35
C ALA A 81 -37.87 2.11 -6.80
N TYR A 82 -38.54 3.25 -6.70
CA TYR A 82 -39.90 3.45 -6.18
C TYR A 82 -40.12 3.03 -4.74
N GLN A 83 -39.04 2.86 -3.98
CA GLN A 83 -39.11 2.62 -2.55
C GLN A 83 -39.36 3.94 -1.80
N ASP A 84 -40.12 3.88 -0.71
CA ASP A 84 -40.28 5.00 0.21
C ASP A 84 -38.98 5.19 1.02
N VAL A 85 -38.44 6.40 1.01
CA VAL A 85 -37.22 6.80 1.72
C VAL A 85 -37.51 8.03 2.58
N ILE A 86 -36.82 8.14 3.71
CA ILE A 86 -36.89 9.31 4.58
C ILE A 86 -35.78 10.27 4.15
N VAL A 87 -36.16 11.52 3.90
CA VAL A 87 -35.23 12.56 3.44
C VAL A 87 -35.14 13.64 4.49
N ASN A 88 -33.95 13.81 5.07
CA ASN A 88 -33.67 14.86 6.04
C ASN A 88 -32.60 15.81 5.50
N ILE A 89 -32.72 17.10 5.82
CA ILE A 89 -31.65 18.08 5.60
C ILE A 89 -30.81 18.08 6.87
N VAL A 90 -29.49 17.93 6.71
CA VAL A 90 -28.57 17.81 7.83
C VAL A 90 -27.53 18.92 7.77
N ASN A 91 -27.15 19.43 8.93
CA ASN A 91 -26.10 20.44 9.03
C ASN A 91 -24.73 19.80 8.71
N PRO A 92 -23.86 20.48 7.94
CA PRO A 92 -22.54 19.97 7.62
C PRO A 92 -21.70 19.61 8.85
N GLU A 93 -21.79 20.40 9.92
CA GLU A 93 -21.02 20.21 11.16
C GLU A 93 -21.31 18.90 11.89
N GLU A 94 -22.52 18.33 11.74
CA GLU A 94 -22.88 17.05 12.38
C GLU A 94 -22.32 15.85 11.61
N VAL A 95 -21.96 16.06 10.34
CA VAL A 95 -21.66 15.02 9.35
C VAL A 95 -20.20 15.12 8.85
N THR A 96 -19.40 16.03 9.42
CA THR A 96 -18.00 16.19 9.07
C THR A 96 -17.19 14.93 9.38
N LEU A 97 -16.40 14.48 8.41
CA LEU A 97 -15.45 13.39 8.57
C LEU A 97 -14.21 13.86 9.33
N ASP A 98 -13.71 13.02 10.25
CA ASP A 98 -12.44 13.28 10.94
C ASP A 98 -11.26 12.80 10.12
N LEU A 99 -11.43 11.66 9.45
CA LEU A 99 -10.40 11.03 8.63
C LEU A 99 -10.98 10.36 7.39
N VAL A 100 -10.35 10.62 6.26
CA VAL A 100 -10.66 10.03 4.95
C VAL A 100 -9.42 9.35 4.42
N GLU A 101 -9.50 8.05 4.16
CA GLU A 101 -8.46 7.29 3.50
C GLU A 101 -8.77 7.10 2.02
N LEU A 102 -7.87 7.60 1.17
CA LEU A 102 -7.91 7.44 -0.28
C LEU A 102 -6.83 6.46 -0.71
N THR A 103 -7.21 5.50 -1.54
CA THR A 103 -6.31 4.52 -2.14
C THR A 103 -6.15 4.78 -3.63
N PHE A 104 -4.92 4.65 -4.11
CA PHE A 104 -4.58 4.73 -5.54
C PHE A 104 -4.02 3.40 -6.01
N LYS A 105 -4.25 3.09 -7.29
CA LYS A 105 -3.74 1.88 -7.93
C LYS A 105 -3.08 2.24 -9.26
N ASP A 106 -1.87 1.74 -9.47
CA ASP A 106 -1.09 1.86 -10.71
C ASP A 106 -0.90 3.31 -11.20
N GLN A 107 -0.83 4.26 -10.26
CA GLN A 107 -0.65 5.67 -10.52
C GLN A 107 0.37 6.27 -9.56
N TYR A 108 1.25 7.11 -10.08
CA TYR A 108 2.16 7.93 -9.28
C TYR A 108 1.52 9.29 -9.02
N ILE A 109 1.57 9.75 -7.77
CA ILE A 109 1.04 11.05 -7.36
C ILE A 109 2.09 11.75 -6.51
N GLY A 110 2.48 12.95 -6.93
CA GLY A 110 3.38 13.80 -6.15
C GLY A 110 2.69 14.43 -4.94
N ARG A 111 3.47 14.85 -3.94
CA ARG A 111 2.92 15.53 -2.74
C ARG A 111 2.19 16.84 -3.07
N GLY A 112 2.62 17.55 -4.12
CA GLY A 112 1.94 18.74 -4.60
C GLY A 112 0.53 18.43 -5.12
N ASP A 113 0.38 17.34 -5.86
CA ASP A 113 -0.91 16.92 -6.39
C ASP A 113 -1.82 16.35 -5.30
N MET A 114 -1.26 15.64 -4.31
CA MET A 114 -1.99 15.26 -3.09
C MET A 114 -2.58 16.49 -2.38
N TRP A 115 -1.82 17.58 -2.27
CA TRP A 115 -2.31 18.80 -1.64
C TRP A 115 -3.43 19.46 -2.45
N ARG A 116 -3.27 19.54 -3.79
CA ARG A 116 -4.32 20.05 -4.68
C ARG A 116 -5.58 19.19 -4.63
N LEU A 117 -5.42 17.87 -4.60
CA LEU A 117 -6.50 16.92 -4.45
C LEU A 117 -7.23 17.12 -3.11
N LYS A 118 -6.49 17.24 -2.00
CA LYS A 118 -7.08 17.59 -0.70
C LYS A 118 -7.90 18.87 -0.81
N LYS A 119 -7.36 19.93 -1.40
CA LYS A 119 -8.05 21.22 -1.54
C LYS A 119 -9.30 21.13 -2.42
N SER A 120 -9.30 20.30 -3.45
CA SER A 120 -10.47 20.08 -4.30
C SER A 120 -11.57 19.22 -3.66
N LEU A 121 -11.21 18.40 -2.66
CA LEU A 121 -12.15 17.55 -1.95
C LEU A 121 -12.90 18.30 -0.85
N VAL A 122 -12.34 19.41 -0.36
CA VAL A 122 -13.01 20.28 0.62
C VAL A 122 -14.32 20.79 0.02
N GLY A 123 -15.40 20.65 0.79
CA GLY A 123 -16.72 21.13 0.40
C GLY A 123 -17.57 20.11 -0.35
N LEU A 124 -17.05 18.91 -0.60
CA LEU A 124 -17.77 17.80 -1.24
C LEU A 124 -18.18 16.73 -0.22
N THR A 125 -19.34 16.12 -0.46
CA THR A 125 -19.72 14.87 0.21
C THR A 125 -18.93 13.70 -0.39
N CYS A 126 -18.31 12.90 0.47
CA CYS A 126 -17.58 11.70 0.08
C CYS A 126 -18.35 10.46 0.51
N ASN A 127 -18.57 9.57 -0.45
CA ASN A 127 -19.23 8.30 -0.24
C ASN A 127 -18.21 7.17 -0.38
N TYR A 128 -18.36 6.10 0.41
CA TYR A 128 -17.51 4.90 0.32
C TYR A 128 -17.48 4.30 -1.10
N ALA A 129 -18.56 4.53 -1.86
CA ALA A 129 -18.72 4.16 -3.26
C ALA A 129 -18.06 5.13 -4.27
N PHE A 130 -17.25 6.11 -3.85
CA PHE A 130 -16.52 7.00 -4.76
C PHE A 130 -15.50 6.16 -5.56
N HIS A 131 -15.96 5.62 -6.68
CA HIS A 131 -15.19 4.75 -7.56
C HIS A 131 -14.38 5.53 -8.60
N GLU A 132 -14.66 6.82 -8.77
CA GLU A 132 -13.90 7.66 -9.70
C GLU A 132 -14.13 9.12 -9.33
N ILE A 133 -13.14 9.82 -8.77
CA ILE A 133 -13.12 11.29 -8.79
C ILE A 133 -12.85 11.69 -10.24
N ARG A 134 -13.87 11.61 -11.09
CA ARG A 134 -13.75 11.88 -12.53
C ARG A 134 -13.89 13.37 -12.85
N ASN A 135 -14.24 14.18 -11.85
CA ASN A 135 -14.52 15.60 -12.01
C ASN A 135 -13.46 16.47 -11.32
N LEU A 136 -12.18 16.15 -11.53
CA LEU A 136 -11.10 17.11 -11.29
C LEU A 136 -10.68 17.73 -12.64
N GLY A 137 -11.63 18.47 -13.23
CA GLY A 137 -11.37 19.31 -14.41
C GLY A 137 -10.14 20.19 -14.14
N ASP A 138 -9.17 20.10 -15.04
CA ASP A 138 -7.92 20.86 -15.11
C ASP A 138 -6.74 20.50 -14.17
N VAL A 139 -6.92 19.71 -13.10
CA VAL A 139 -5.79 19.44 -12.16
C VAL A 139 -5.19 18.04 -12.29
N CYS A 140 -5.98 17.00 -12.57
CA CYS A 140 -5.47 15.67 -12.91
C CYS A 140 -6.54 14.84 -13.63
N PRO A 141 -6.60 14.88 -14.97
CA PRO A 141 -7.63 14.18 -15.76
C PRO A 141 -7.61 12.64 -15.64
N SER A 142 -6.55 12.06 -15.08
CA SER A 142 -6.31 10.62 -14.98
C SER A 142 -6.25 10.07 -13.55
N CYS A 143 -6.34 10.92 -12.53
CA CYS A 143 -6.19 10.50 -11.14
C CYS A 143 -7.44 9.74 -10.66
N ARG A 144 -7.33 8.40 -10.60
CA ARG A 144 -8.38 7.52 -10.08
C ARG A 144 -8.08 7.20 -8.63
N ALA A 145 -8.72 7.96 -7.73
CA ALA A 145 -8.73 7.65 -6.31
C ALA A 145 -9.97 6.83 -5.95
N GLN A 146 -9.81 5.86 -5.07
CA GLN A 146 -10.92 5.15 -4.44
C GLN A 146 -10.93 5.44 -2.94
N ALA A 147 -12.09 5.80 -2.39
CA ALA A 147 -12.25 5.90 -0.94
C ALA A 147 -12.18 4.50 -0.32
N SER A 148 -11.27 4.30 0.62
CA SER A 148 -11.07 3.01 1.30
C SER A 148 -11.76 2.99 2.66
N GLU A 149 -11.54 4.02 3.47
CA GLU A 149 -12.10 4.11 4.82
C GLU A 149 -12.47 5.55 5.16
N LEU A 150 -13.61 5.73 5.82
CA LEU A 150 -14.12 7.01 6.31
C LEU A 150 -14.40 6.85 7.80
N TRP A 151 -13.97 7.81 8.60
CA TRP A 151 -14.05 7.75 10.05
C TRP A 151 -14.64 9.03 10.64
N VAL A 152 -15.54 8.87 11.61
CA VAL A 152 -16.15 9.92 12.42
C VAL A 152 -16.13 9.44 13.87
N LYS A 153 -15.52 10.20 14.79
CA LYS A 153 -15.46 9.89 16.22
C LYS A 153 -15.08 8.43 16.52
N GLU A 154 -14.09 7.93 15.79
CA GLU A 154 -13.58 6.54 15.88
C GLU A 154 -14.56 5.45 15.38
N GLU A 155 -15.67 5.82 14.77
CA GLU A 155 -16.59 4.90 14.10
C GLU A 155 -16.40 4.96 12.58
N LYS A 156 -16.45 3.78 11.95
CA LYS A 156 -16.37 3.67 10.49
C LYS A 156 -17.73 3.99 9.88
N VAL A 157 -17.76 5.03 9.05
CA VAL A 157 -18.97 5.48 8.36
C VAL A 157 -18.92 5.16 6.86
N THR A 158 -20.08 5.09 6.22
CA THR A 158 -20.22 4.81 4.78
C THR A 158 -20.22 6.09 3.93
N CYS A 159 -20.55 7.23 4.53
CA CYS A 159 -20.56 8.52 3.86
C CYS A 159 -20.34 9.64 4.88
N GLY A 160 -19.92 10.80 4.40
CA GLY A 160 -19.80 12.00 5.22
C GLY A 160 -19.33 13.20 4.43
N TYR A 161 -19.21 14.33 5.11
CA TYR A 161 -18.82 15.60 4.52
C TYR A 161 -17.34 15.90 4.77
N ILE A 162 -16.62 16.34 3.75
CA ILE A 162 -15.21 16.73 3.87
C ILE A 162 -15.12 18.23 4.15
N SER A 163 -14.71 18.57 5.36
CA SER A 163 -14.38 19.95 5.76
C SER A 163 -12.88 20.22 5.60
N GLU A 164 -12.45 21.47 5.81
CA GLU A 164 -11.02 21.82 5.84
C GLU A 164 -10.25 21.12 6.97
N ASP A 165 -10.93 20.86 8.08
CA ASP A 165 -10.38 20.20 9.27
C ASP A 165 -10.24 18.68 9.12
N THR A 166 -10.88 18.10 8.10
CA THR A 166 -10.81 16.66 7.82
C THR A 166 -9.38 16.24 7.44
N ARG A 167 -8.87 15.19 8.09
CA ARG A 167 -7.55 14.63 7.80
C ARG A 167 -7.64 13.65 6.63
N VAL A 168 -6.95 13.96 5.53
CA VAL A 168 -6.90 13.07 4.36
C VAL A 168 -5.62 12.25 4.41
N VAL A 169 -5.76 10.92 4.40
CA VAL A 169 -4.67 9.94 4.34
C VAL A 169 -4.63 9.35 2.93
N PHE A 170 -3.50 9.47 2.27
CA PHE A 170 -3.27 8.88 0.96
C PHE A 170 -2.50 7.57 1.12
N ARG A 171 -3.04 6.48 0.59
CA ARG A 171 -2.39 5.17 0.53
C ARG A 171 -2.26 4.70 -0.91
N SER A 172 -1.19 3.99 -1.22
CA SER A 172 -1.03 3.35 -2.52
C SER A 172 -1.17 1.85 -2.38
N THR A 173 -1.98 1.25 -3.26
CA THR A 173 -2.05 -0.21 -3.46
C THR A 173 -1.00 -0.70 -4.48
N SER A 174 -0.25 0.22 -5.09
CA SER A 174 0.93 -0.08 -5.92
C SER A 174 2.17 0.58 -5.31
N ALA A 175 3.09 -0.24 -4.81
CA ALA A 175 4.27 0.25 -4.11
C ALA A 175 5.49 -0.62 -4.40
N MET A 176 6.66 0.00 -4.31
CA MET A 176 7.96 -0.67 -4.30
C MET A 176 8.20 -1.26 -2.91
N VAL A 177 8.26 -2.58 -2.80
CA VAL A 177 8.41 -3.29 -1.53
C VAL A 177 9.73 -4.07 -1.53
N TYR A 178 10.58 -3.79 -0.54
CA TYR A 178 11.84 -4.51 -0.34
C TYR A 178 11.69 -5.43 0.86
N ILE A 179 11.79 -6.74 0.62
CA ILE A 179 11.71 -7.76 1.67
C ILE A 179 13.13 -8.29 1.89
N PHE A 180 13.69 -8.00 3.05
CA PHE A 180 14.97 -8.52 3.48
C PHE A 180 14.74 -9.67 4.47
N ILE A 181 15.28 -10.85 4.15
CA ILE A 181 15.16 -12.03 5.01
C ILE A 181 16.54 -12.35 5.56
N GLN A 182 16.68 -12.19 6.87
CA GLN A 182 17.92 -12.53 7.57
C GLN A 182 18.02 -14.04 7.75
N MET A 183 19.10 -14.62 7.24
CA MET A 183 19.43 -16.02 7.43
C MET A 183 20.37 -16.15 8.63
N SER A 184 19.82 -16.40 9.83
CA SER A 184 20.56 -16.71 11.06
C SER A 184 20.67 -18.23 11.28
N CYS A 185 21.53 -18.69 12.19
CA CYS A 185 21.62 -20.11 12.55
C CYS A 185 20.28 -20.67 13.07
N GLU A 186 19.54 -19.84 13.82
CA GLU A 186 18.22 -20.17 14.39
C GLU A 186 17.17 -20.51 13.33
N MET A 187 17.37 -20.10 12.06
CA MET A 187 16.44 -20.45 10.98
C MET A 187 16.34 -21.96 10.72
N TRP A 188 17.36 -22.72 11.11
CA TRP A 188 17.39 -24.18 11.02
C TRP A 188 17.00 -24.89 12.33
N ASP A 189 16.71 -24.13 13.38
CA ASP A 189 16.29 -24.68 14.67
C ASP A 189 14.76 -24.83 14.72
N PHE A 190 14.32 -25.79 15.51
CA PHE A 190 12.90 -26.00 15.82
C PHE A 190 12.47 -25.06 16.94
N ASP A 191 11.27 -24.55 16.83
CA ASP A 191 10.63 -23.82 17.91
C ASP A 191 9.96 -24.74 18.94
N PHE A 192 9.33 -24.12 19.94
CA PHE A 192 8.62 -24.82 21.01
C PHE A 192 7.42 -25.68 20.54
N TYR A 193 6.88 -25.41 19.35
CA TYR A 193 5.76 -26.14 18.77
C TYR A 193 6.20 -27.23 17.78
N GLY A 194 7.51 -27.31 17.49
CA GLY A 194 8.09 -28.31 16.59
C GLY A 194 8.17 -27.87 15.13
N ASP A 195 7.93 -26.59 14.82
CA ASP A 195 8.11 -26.05 13.47
C ASP A 195 9.49 -25.41 13.33
N LEU A 196 10.05 -25.44 12.12
CA LEU A 196 11.27 -24.66 11.83
C LEU A 196 10.95 -23.17 11.78
N TYR A 197 11.80 -22.32 12.36
CA TYR A 197 11.63 -20.86 12.29
C TYR A 197 11.52 -20.35 10.84
N PHE A 198 12.26 -20.95 9.91
CA PHE A 198 12.18 -20.60 8.49
C PHE A 198 10.79 -20.87 7.91
N GLU A 199 10.17 -21.99 8.27
CA GLU A 199 8.83 -22.35 7.80
C GLU A 199 7.79 -21.40 8.36
N LYS A 200 7.90 -20.96 9.62
CA LYS A 200 7.01 -19.93 10.17
C LYS A 200 7.12 -18.59 9.44
N ALA A 201 8.33 -18.17 9.07
CA ALA A 201 8.53 -16.93 8.33
C ALA A 201 7.98 -17.01 6.89
N VAL A 202 8.25 -18.11 6.17
CA VAL A 202 7.89 -18.25 4.75
C VAL A 202 6.46 -18.76 4.56
N ASN A 203 6.06 -19.82 5.26
CA ASN A 203 4.71 -20.40 5.12
C ASN A 203 3.67 -19.72 6.00
N GLY A 204 4.06 -19.05 7.08
CA GLY A 204 3.16 -18.22 7.88
C GLY A 204 3.12 -16.80 7.31
N PHE A 205 4.10 -15.99 7.70
CA PHE A 205 4.07 -14.55 7.45
C PHE A 205 3.98 -14.17 5.96
N LEU A 206 4.87 -14.69 5.10
CA LEU A 206 4.84 -14.31 3.67
C LEU A 206 3.60 -14.85 2.95
N CYS A 207 3.12 -16.04 3.30
CA CYS A 207 1.89 -16.60 2.74
C CYS A 207 0.67 -15.74 3.09
N ASP A 208 0.53 -15.36 4.35
CA ASP A 208 -0.57 -14.51 4.82
C ASP A 208 -0.50 -13.11 4.20
N LEU A 209 0.71 -12.56 4.07
CA LEU A 209 0.95 -11.27 3.42
C LEU A 209 0.48 -11.30 1.96
N PHE A 210 0.89 -12.32 1.19
CA PHE A 210 0.51 -12.46 -0.21
C PHE A 210 -0.98 -12.74 -0.41
N THR A 211 -1.60 -13.46 0.52
CA THR A 211 -3.05 -13.69 0.53
C THR A 211 -3.79 -12.36 0.71
N LYS A 212 -3.38 -11.55 1.68
CA LYS A 212 -3.96 -10.21 1.91
C LYS A 212 -3.76 -9.26 0.73
N TRP A 213 -2.59 -9.33 0.06
CA TRP A 213 -2.36 -8.55 -1.16
C TRP A 213 -3.30 -8.95 -2.29
N LYS A 214 -3.58 -10.25 -2.44
CA LYS A 214 -4.53 -10.78 -3.42
C LYS A 214 -5.96 -10.35 -3.10
N GLU A 215 -6.39 -10.46 -1.83
CA GLU A 215 -7.72 -10.02 -1.38
C GLU A 215 -7.95 -8.52 -1.60
N LYS A 216 -6.93 -7.69 -1.33
CA LYS A 216 -6.98 -6.24 -1.55
C LYS A 216 -6.64 -5.82 -2.98
N ASN A 217 -6.41 -6.76 -3.89
CA ASN A 217 -6.06 -6.53 -5.29
C ASN A 217 -4.88 -5.55 -5.46
N CYS A 218 -3.87 -5.68 -4.60
CA CYS A 218 -2.68 -4.83 -4.60
C CYS A 218 -1.72 -5.23 -5.72
N SER A 219 -0.95 -4.26 -6.20
CA SER A 219 0.00 -4.43 -7.30
C SER A 219 1.38 -3.87 -6.95
N HIS A 220 2.11 -4.63 -6.15
CA HIS A 220 3.44 -4.24 -5.69
C HIS A 220 4.54 -4.71 -6.65
N GLU A 221 5.62 -3.93 -6.71
CA GLU A 221 6.88 -4.34 -7.30
C GLU A 221 7.80 -4.75 -6.15
N VAL A 222 8.21 -6.03 -6.15
CA VAL A 222 8.87 -6.63 -4.98
C VAL A 222 10.29 -7.02 -5.31
N THR A 223 11.20 -6.65 -4.42
CA THR A 223 12.57 -7.15 -4.40
C THR A 223 12.79 -7.94 -3.12
N VAL A 224 13.20 -9.21 -3.24
CA VAL A 224 13.47 -10.09 -2.11
C VAL A 224 14.96 -10.42 -2.04
N VAL A 225 15.58 -10.13 -0.91
CA VAL A 225 17.01 -10.36 -0.68
C VAL A 225 17.21 -11.19 0.59
N LEU A 226 17.83 -12.36 0.43
CA LEU A 226 18.33 -13.15 1.55
C LEU A 226 19.71 -12.64 1.93
N PHE A 227 19.97 -12.47 3.21
CA PHE A 227 21.26 -11.99 3.68
C PHE A 227 21.70 -12.69 4.95
N SER A 228 23.00 -12.93 5.08
CA SER A 228 23.63 -13.53 6.27
C SER A 228 24.99 -12.91 6.51
N ARG A 229 25.51 -13.12 7.71
CA ARG A 229 26.88 -12.76 8.10
C ARG A 229 27.63 -14.02 8.50
N THR A 230 28.83 -14.19 7.96
CA THR A 230 29.74 -15.28 8.29
C THR A 230 30.92 -14.73 9.07
N TYR A 231 31.21 -15.34 10.22
CA TYR A 231 32.37 -14.98 11.04
C TYR A 231 33.53 -15.94 10.80
N TYR A 232 34.74 -15.40 10.79
CA TYR A 232 35.97 -16.17 10.64
C TYR A 232 36.74 -16.21 11.94
N ASN A 233 37.22 -17.39 12.31
CA ASN A 233 38.08 -17.58 13.47
C ASN A 233 39.56 -17.32 13.10
N ALA A 234 39.87 -16.08 12.70
CA ALA A 234 41.23 -15.65 12.36
C ALA A 234 41.77 -14.73 13.45
N LYS A 235 43.08 -14.83 13.74
CA LYS A 235 43.74 -13.91 14.69
C LYS A 235 44.29 -12.68 13.99
N THR A 236 44.72 -12.82 12.73
CA THR A 236 45.31 -11.73 11.95
C THR A 236 44.69 -11.65 10.55
N ILE A 237 44.71 -10.45 9.95
CA ILE A 237 44.21 -10.25 8.58
C ILE A 237 45.11 -10.90 7.53
N GLU A 238 46.35 -11.22 7.92
CA GLU A 238 47.38 -11.82 7.07
C GLU A 238 47.10 -13.28 6.75
N GLU A 239 46.38 -13.98 7.63
CA GLU A 239 45.88 -15.35 7.44
C GLU A 239 44.92 -15.46 6.25
N PHE A 240 44.29 -14.35 5.84
CA PHE A 240 43.42 -14.33 4.68
C PHE A 240 44.23 -14.10 3.38
N PRO A 241 43.88 -14.82 2.30
CA PRO A 241 44.38 -14.54 0.96
C PRO A 241 44.22 -13.06 0.59
N GLU A 242 45.23 -12.49 -0.06
CA GLU A 242 45.30 -11.05 -0.36
C GLU A 242 44.07 -10.51 -1.11
N HIS A 243 43.48 -11.34 -1.99
CA HIS A 243 42.27 -11.01 -2.74
C HIS A 243 40.98 -10.93 -1.88
N LEU A 244 40.96 -11.54 -0.70
CA LEU A 244 39.80 -11.53 0.22
C LEU A 244 39.88 -10.43 1.27
N ARG A 245 41.08 -9.90 1.55
CA ARG A 245 41.31 -8.85 2.57
C ARG A 245 40.47 -7.59 2.35
N GLY A 246 40.10 -7.28 1.11
CA GLY A 246 39.24 -6.13 0.78
C GLY A 246 37.74 -6.32 1.06
N TYR A 247 37.28 -7.57 1.27
CA TYR A 247 35.87 -7.90 1.51
C TYR A 247 35.56 -8.21 2.98
N ILE A 248 36.59 -8.64 3.73
CA ILE A 248 36.48 -8.99 5.14
C ILE A 248 36.50 -7.72 5.98
N ARG A 249 35.53 -7.61 6.90
CA ARG A 249 35.41 -6.50 7.85
C ARG A 249 35.74 -6.96 9.26
N ARG A 250 36.03 -6.01 10.14
CA ARG A 250 36.20 -6.24 11.58
C ARG A 250 35.02 -5.64 12.33
N ASP A 251 34.46 -6.42 13.24
CA ASP A 251 33.43 -5.99 14.17
C ASP A 251 34.07 -5.22 15.35
N HIS A 252 33.24 -4.62 16.21
CA HIS A 252 33.67 -3.92 17.42
C HIS A 252 34.41 -4.82 18.42
N GLU A 253 34.15 -6.13 18.37
CA GLU A 253 34.85 -7.17 19.16
C GLU A 253 36.09 -7.74 18.44
N GLU A 254 36.61 -7.04 17.43
CA GLU A 254 37.76 -7.42 16.60
C GLU A 254 37.62 -8.73 15.81
N ARG A 255 36.42 -9.32 15.78
CA ARG A 255 36.13 -10.51 14.97
C ARG A 255 36.04 -10.17 13.49
N PHE A 256 36.62 -11.03 12.66
CA PHE A 256 36.53 -10.89 11.20
C PHE A 256 35.20 -11.46 10.69
N TYR A 257 34.52 -10.71 9.83
CA TYR A 257 33.26 -11.13 9.22
C TYR A 257 33.13 -10.75 7.73
N GLU A 258 32.29 -11.49 7.02
CA GLU A 258 31.84 -11.16 5.66
C GLU A 258 30.31 -11.19 5.61
N ASP A 259 29.71 -10.22 4.92
CA ASP A 259 28.28 -10.16 4.68
C ASP A 259 27.93 -10.76 3.32
N PHE A 260 27.05 -11.75 3.31
CA PHE A 260 26.60 -12.41 2.11
C PHE A 260 25.17 -11.99 1.76
N TYR A 261 24.98 -11.47 0.55
CA TYR A 261 23.66 -11.10 0.01
C TYR A 261 23.34 -11.96 -1.21
N ARG A 262 22.11 -12.47 -1.25
CA ARG A 262 21.56 -13.21 -2.38
C ARG A 262 20.19 -12.67 -2.74
N VAL A 263 20.10 -12.06 -3.92
CA VAL A 263 18.82 -11.60 -4.48
C VAL A 263 18.06 -12.82 -5.01
N VAL A 264 16.79 -12.93 -4.59
CA VAL A 264 15.87 -14.01 -5.02
C VAL A 264 15.01 -13.53 -6.18
N ALA A 265 14.47 -12.32 -6.05
CA ALA A 265 13.69 -11.62 -7.05
C ALA A 265 14.08 -10.15 -7.01
N GLN A 266 14.14 -9.52 -8.18
CA GLN A 266 14.53 -8.12 -8.33
C GLN A 266 13.50 -7.41 -9.21
N ASN A 267 12.84 -6.39 -8.66
CA ASN A 267 11.95 -5.52 -9.40
C ASN A 267 10.88 -6.31 -10.20
N GLU A 268 10.32 -7.33 -9.57
CA GLU A 268 9.31 -8.17 -10.22
C GLU A 268 7.91 -7.73 -9.79
N ARG A 269 6.99 -7.70 -10.75
CA ARG A 269 5.56 -7.56 -10.54
C ARG A 269 4.91 -8.87 -10.95
N ARG A 270 4.24 -9.55 -10.02
CA ARG A 270 3.56 -10.83 -10.26
C ARG A 270 2.14 -10.76 -9.72
N ASP A 271 1.20 -11.39 -10.42
CA ASP A 271 -0.17 -11.58 -9.92
C ASP A 271 -0.24 -12.73 -8.90
N GLU A 272 0.66 -13.72 -9.02
CA GLU A 272 0.74 -14.88 -8.12
C GLU A 272 2.11 -14.99 -7.43
N TRP A 273 2.13 -14.52 -6.17
CA TRP A 273 3.32 -14.52 -5.32
C TRP A 273 3.65 -15.87 -4.68
N MET A 274 2.71 -16.83 -4.67
CA MET A 274 2.91 -18.14 -4.06
C MET A 274 4.06 -18.93 -4.72
N SER A 275 4.28 -18.72 -6.01
CA SER A 275 5.41 -19.29 -6.76
C SER A 275 6.78 -18.86 -6.19
N LEU A 276 6.87 -17.64 -5.63
CA LEU A 276 8.09 -17.11 -5.05
C LEU A 276 8.48 -17.86 -3.78
N LEU A 277 7.51 -18.32 -2.99
CA LEU A 277 7.75 -19.12 -1.79
C LEU A 277 8.48 -20.42 -2.13
N VAL A 278 8.14 -21.06 -3.24
CA VAL A 278 8.82 -22.28 -3.72
C VAL A 278 10.27 -21.99 -4.07
N THR A 279 10.54 -20.86 -4.73
CA THR A 279 11.90 -20.42 -5.06
C THR A 279 12.71 -20.12 -3.80
N ILE A 280 12.12 -19.43 -2.82
CA ILE A 280 12.76 -19.14 -1.53
C ILE A 280 13.09 -20.44 -0.80
N LYS A 281 12.17 -21.43 -0.75
CA LYS A 281 12.41 -22.76 -0.15
C LYS A 281 13.56 -23.51 -0.83
N LYS A 282 13.60 -23.53 -2.17
CA LYS A 282 14.70 -24.15 -2.92
C LYS A 282 16.04 -23.49 -2.62
N LEU A 283 16.05 -22.16 -2.55
CA LEU A 283 17.25 -21.40 -2.20
C LEU A 283 17.69 -21.64 -0.76
N PHE A 284 16.75 -21.78 0.18
CA PHE A 284 17.04 -22.10 1.58
C PHE A 284 17.81 -23.40 1.74
N ILE A 285 17.38 -24.48 1.06
CA ILE A 285 18.07 -25.78 1.08
C ILE A 285 19.50 -25.65 0.53
N GLN A 286 19.69 -24.84 -0.52
CA GLN A 286 21.00 -24.63 -1.13
C GLN A 286 21.84 -23.58 -0.40
N TYR A 287 21.25 -22.78 0.49
CA TYR A 287 21.89 -21.60 1.07
C TYR A 287 23.17 -21.92 1.84
N PRO A 288 23.20 -22.91 2.76
CA PRO A 288 24.43 -23.25 3.48
C PRO A 288 25.54 -23.72 2.54
N VAL A 289 25.17 -24.44 1.47
CA VAL A 289 26.11 -24.91 0.46
C VAL A 289 26.61 -23.75 -0.39
N LEU A 290 25.78 -22.78 -0.75
CA LEU A 290 26.19 -21.60 -1.52
C LEU A 290 27.13 -20.69 -0.74
N VAL A 291 26.87 -20.52 0.56
CA VAL A 291 27.76 -19.77 1.46
C VAL A 291 29.11 -20.48 1.55
N ARG A 292 29.14 -21.82 1.71
CA ARG A 292 30.37 -22.63 1.76
C ARG A 292 31.08 -22.79 0.41
N LEU A 293 30.37 -22.91 -0.72
CA LEU A 293 30.99 -23.15 -2.04
C LEU A 293 31.61 -21.89 -2.66
N LYS A 294 31.23 -20.69 -2.22
CA LYS A 294 32.03 -19.50 -2.51
C LYS A 294 33.47 -19.63 -2.00
N GLU A 295 33.70 -20.46 -0.98
CA GLU A 295 35.02 -20.79 -0.45
C GLU A 295 35.77 -21.75 -1.39
N ALA A 296 35.10 -22.73 -2.00
CA ALA A 296 35.75 -23.78 -2.79
C ALA A 296 36.33 -23.33 -4.16
N ARG A 297 36.12 -22.08 -4.58
CA ARG A 297 36.83 -21.51 -5.74
C ARG A 297 38.29 -21.13 -5.47
N THR A 298 38.78 -21.28 -4.23
CA THR A 298 40.22 -21.27 -3.94
C THR A 298 40.78 -22.69 -4.07
N PRO A 299 41.64 -22.98 -5.07
CA PRO A 299 42.24 -24.29 -5.18
C PRO A 299 43.37 -24.43 -4.14
N ARG A 300 43.22 -25.44 -3.29
CA ARG A 300 44.24 -26.04 -2.42
C ARG A 300 44.80 -25.17 -1.29
N LEU A 301 44.38 -25.47 -0.07
CA LEU A 301 45.37 -25.69 1.00
C LEU A 301 44.85 -26.78 1.94
N HIS A 302 45.63 -27.86 2.04
CA HIS A 302 45.46 -28.87 3.07
C HIS A 302 45.60 -28.22 4.45
N LYS A 303 44.52 -28.23 5.22
CA LYS A 303 44.48 -28.71 6.61
C LYS A 303 43.05 -28.61 7.13
N GLU A 304 42.65 -29.70 7.76
CA GLU A 304 41.34 -29.91 8.33
C GLU A 304 41.02 -28.86 9.40
N THR A 305 39.72 -28.55 9.52
CA THR A 305 39.02 -28.17 10.76
C THR A 305 39.02 -26.74 11.33
N THR A 306 39.70 -25.72 10.78
CA THR A 306 39.80 -24.41 11.50
C THR A 306 38.89 -23.28 11.01
N TRP A 307 38.33 -23.36 9.80
CA TRP A 307 37.48 -22.29 9.23
C TRP A 307 36.04 -22.78 9.09
N ARG A 308 35.30 -22.84 10.19
CA ARG A 308 33.84 -23.03 10.13
C ARG A 308 33.18 -21.66 10.29
N PRO A 309 32.68 -21.04 9.22
CA PRO A 309 31.84 -19.86 9.39
C PRO A 309 30.59 -20.27 10.14
N LEU A 310 30.42 -19.67 11.31
CA LEU A 310 29.18 -19.73 12.05
C LEU A 310 28.27 -18.66 11.46
N ILE A 311 27.12 -19.07 10.94
CA ILE A 311 26.02 -18.14 10.69
C ILE A 311 25.62 -17.62 12.06
N CYS A 312 25.71 -16.31 12.27
CA CYS A 312 25.55 -15.76 13.61
C CYS A 312 24.11 -15.88 14.13
N PRO A 313 23.93 -16.00 15.46
CA PRO A 313 22.70 -15.58 16.13
C PRO A 313 22.48 -14.09 15.90
N SER A 314 21.23 -13.67 15.91
CA SER A 314 20.78 -12.31 15.54
C SER A 314 21.66 -11.16 16.08
N MET A 315 22.09 -10.24 15.21
CA MET A 315 22.83 -9.04 15.60
C MET A 315 22.12 -7.77 15.12
N VAL A 316 21.79 -6.89 16.07
CA VAL A 316 21.03 -5.65 15.84
C VAL A 316 21.75 -4.71 14.85
N SER A 317 23.07 -4.61 14.94
CA SER A 317 23.90 -3.71 14.13
C SER A 317 23.79 -3.96 12.62
N PHE A 318 23.62 -5.23 12.22
CA PHE A 318 23.56 -5.61 10.81
C PHE A 318 22.21 -5.28 10.16
N ASN A 319 21.11 -5.44 10.90
CA ASN A 319 19.79 -5.07 10.43
C ASN A 319 19.70 -3.55 10.16
N THR A 320 20.37 -2.73 10.98
CA THR A 320 20.47 -1.29 10.75
C THR A 320 21.23 -0.97 9.46
N GLU A 321 22.34 -1.67 9.16
CA GLU A 321 23.11 -1.46 7.93
C GLU A 321 22.31 -1.83 6.66
N VAL A 322 21.49 -2.87 6.72
CA VAL A 322 20.60 -3.26 5.61
C VAL A 322 19.50 -2.21 5.39
N VAL A 323 18.92 -1.67 6.47
CA VAL A 323 17.96 -0.56 6.38
C VAL A 323 18.63 0.70 5.81
N ILE A 324 19.88 1.00 6.19
CA ILE A 324 20.66 2.10 5.61
C ILE A 324 20.93 1.86 4.11
N PHE A 325 21.20 0.61 3.72
CA PHE A 325 21.36 0.28 2.31
C PHE A 325 20.06 0.45 1.52
N ASN A 326 18.93 0.05 2.09
CA ASN A 326 17.61 0.25 1.47
C ASN A 326 17.26 1.74 1.34
N THR A 327 17.51 2.54 2.38
CA THR A 327 17.32 4.00 2.30
C THR A 327 18.24 4.63 1.25
N SER A 328 19.47 4.16 1.11
CA SER A 328 20.38 4.61 0.05
C SER A 328 19.89 4.21 -1.35
N LEU A 329 19.39 2.98 -1.52
CA LEU A 329 18.83 2.49 -2.79
C LEU A 329 17.57 3.26 -3.18
N THR A 330 16.64 3.44 -2.24
CA THR A 330 15.40 4.22 -2.47
C THR A 330 15.69 5.67 -2.79
N VAL A 331 16.69 6.31 -2.15
CA VAL A 331 17.12 7.67 -2.52
C VAL A 331 17.76 7.70 -3.92
N THR A 332 18.56 6.70 -4.27
CA THR A 332 19.21 6.63 -5.60
C THR A 332 18.23 6.28 -6.72
N GLN A 333 17.21 5.46 -6.44
CA GLN A 333 16.13 5.15 -7.38
C GLN A 333 15.16 6.33 -7.49
N ALA A 334 14.74 6.95 -6.39
CA ALA A 334 13.94 8.17 -6.44
C ALA A 334 14.64 9.32 -7.19
N GLY A 335 15.97 9.45 -7.04
CA GLY A 335 16.76 10.42 -7.81
C GLY A 335 16.85 10.08 -9.31
N ARG A 336 16.86 8.79 -9.67
CA ARG A 336 16.81 8.33 -11.06
C ARG A 336 15.42 8.45 -11.65
N ASP A 337 14.36 8.09 -10.93
CA ASP A 337 12.97 8.20 -11.39
C ASP A 337 12.56 9.67 -11.56
N ALA A 338 13.08 10.58 -10.71
CA ALA A 338 12.93 12.02 -10.90
C ALA A 338 13.72 12.60 -12.10
N GLN A 339 14.75 11.89 -12.59
CA GLN A 339 15.49 12.25 -13.82
C GLN A 339 14.96 11.50 -15.06
N CYS A 340 14.30 10.36 -14.88
CA CYS A 340 13.80 9.48 -15.96
C CYS A 340 12.50 9.96 -16.62
N ASP A 341 11.91 11.08 -16.19
CA ASP A 341 10.93 11.82 -17.01
C ASP A 341 11.56 12.45 -18.28
N GLN A 342 12.85 12.19 -18.54
CA GLN A 342 13.51 12.43 -19.82
C GLN A 342 14.23 11.18 -20.36
N SER A 343 13.46 10.32 -21.03
CA SER A 343 13.89 9.32 -22.05
C SER A 343 14.50 7.96 -21.60
N PRO A 344 14.34 6.88 -22.40
CA PRO A 344 14.61 5.50 -21.97
C PRO A 344 15.89 4.89 -22.56
N ALA A 345 16.52 3.94 -21.86
CA ALA A 345 16.97 2.63 -22.39
C ALA A 345 17.90 1.83 -21.45
N SER A 346 17.59 0.53 -21.34
CA SER A 346 18.50 -0.63 -21.35
C SER A 346 19.33 -1.08 -20.12
N SER A 347 19.14 -2.38 -19.84
CA SER A 347 20.11 -3.43 -19.46
C SER A 347 20.59 -3.63 -18.01
N SER A 348 20.21 -4.82 -17.50
CA SER A 348 20.83 -5.70 -16.50
C SER A 348 22.17 -5.28 -15.89
N GLN A 349 22.20 -5.09 -14.57
CA GLN A 349 23.46 -4.97 -13.81
C GLN A 349 23.43 -5.74 -12.48
N ILE A 350 24.44 -6.60 -12.33
CA ILE A 350 24.86 -7.19 -11.07
C ILE A 350 25.57 -6.09 -10.24
N CYS A 351 25.00 -5.69 -9.11
CA CYS A 351 25.63 -4.70 -8.23
C CYS A 351 26.67 -5.34 -7.30
N ARG A 352 27.95 -4.99 -7.49
CA ARG A 352 29.02 -5.12 -6.47
C ARG A 352 29.33 -3.74 -5.91
N LYS A 353 29.21 -3.58 -4.59
CA LYS A 353 29.54 -2.33 -3.90
C LYS A 353 31.07 -2.21 -3.78
N LYS A 354 31.72 -1.46 -4.68
CA LYS A 354 33.02 -0.81 -4.37
C LYS A 354 32.68 0.50 -3.67
N ARG A 355 32.94 0.63 -2.37
CA ARG A 355 33.06 1.95 -1.75
C ARG A 355 34.38 2.54 -2.25
N SER A 356 34.32 3.54 -3.12
CA SER A 356 35.41 4.50 -3.27
C SER A 356 35.61 5.18 -1.91
N GLY A 357 36.84 5.13 -1.42
CA GLY A 357 37.22 5.80 -0.18
C GLY A 357 37.01 7.31 -0.30
N HIS A 358 36.62 7.92 0.82
CA HIS A 358 36.85 9.34 1.03
C HIS A 358 38.35 9.57 1.24
N ILE A 359 38.92 10.47 0.43
CA ILE A 359 39.55 11.69 0.94
C ILE A 359 38.85 12.85 0.24
#